data_AF-A0A2P7YNE2-F1
#
_entry.id   AF-A0A2P7YNE2-F1
#
_cell.length_a   1.000
_cell.length_b   1.000
_cell.length_c   1.000
_cell.angle_alpha   90.00
_cell.angle_beta   90.00
_cell.angle_gamma   90.00
#
_symmetry.space_group_name_H-M   'P 1'
#
loop_
_entity.id
_entity.type
_entity.pdbx_description
1 polymer ?
#
loop_
_entity_poly.entity_id
_entity_poly.type
_entity_poly.pdbx_seq_one_letter_code
_entity_poly.pdbx_strand_id
1 'polypeptide(L)'
;MPGSSIWLIPPPRDPFNRTMQTQITSMVPMRFAPSKAHNFIPHVTLTSTISPALHEVDAQAWLDGLELTIEGLQALSAAKDREEADSAAAEKRALEAGNLEPATTTTTAASDPEKAAEQAAEQPEAPKGEENKASIPAKPVEVNLYELEAGEPFFKKLTLRAKKPCPGLSELAVAVRAQGCYSGDVETAKSWEKDEYLPHLSLLYADVTREEAQKKIPGVLQDLVRAKAILKPARDGTVAKGGSIVLVTTDREIQEWKPIASRQLPEVVWKWTMT
;
A
#
# COMPACT_ATOMS: atom_id res chain seq x y z
N MET A 1 9.25 -11.99 6.47
CA MET A 1 9.26 -11.73 5.01
C MET A 1 10.28 -10.64 4.78
N PRO A 2 11.18 -10.70 3.78
CA PRO A 2 12.18 -9.64 3.64
C PRO A 2 11.52 -8.29 3.35
N GLY A 3 12.09 -7.22 3.92
CA GLY A 3 11.64 -5.84 3.72
C GLY A 3 10.28 -5.51 4.33
N SER A 4 9.63 -4.51 3.75
CA SER A 4 8.33 -4.01 4.19
C SER A 4 7.19 -4.48 3.28
N SER A 5 5.96 -4.40 3.81
CA SER A 5 4.73 -4.73 3.10
C SER A 5 3.72 -3.60 3.23
N ILE A 6 2.91 -3.40 2.19
CA ILE A 6 1.72 -2.54 2.27
C ILE A 6 0.49 -3.43 2.42
N TRP A 7 -0.28 -3.15 3.45
CA TRP A 7 -1.49 -3.88 3.79
C TRP A 7 -2.71 -2.97 3.66
N LEU A 8 -3.76 -3.47 3.03
CA LEU A 8 -5.09 -2.87 3.05
C LEU A 8 -5.85 -3.43 4.27
N ILE A 9 -6.25 -2.55 5.18
CA ILE A 9 -6.97 -2.90 6.42
C ILE A 9 -8.40 -2.35 6.42
N PRO A 10 -9.38 -3.07 6.98
CA PRO A 10 -10.73 -2.55 7.17
C PRO A 10 -10.74 -1.46 8.25
N PRO A 11 -11.82 -0.65 8.36
CA PRO A 11 -11.85 0.45 9.31
C PRO A 11 -11.72 -0.08 10.76
N PRO A 12 -10.84 0.51 11.60
CA PRO A 12 -10.42 -0.11 12.86
C PRO A 12 -11.55 -0.33 13.87
N ARG A 13 -12.58 0.53 13.85
CA ARG A 13 -13.73 0.48 14.76
C ARG A 13 -14.95 -0.22 14.17
N ASP A 14 -14.88 -0.68 12.93
CA ASP A 14 -15.99 -1.31 12.24
C ASP A 14 -16.30 -2.71 12.81
N PRO A 15 -17.59 -3.11 12.93
CA PRO A 15 -17.96 -4.47 13.33
C PRO A 15 -17.27 -5.58 12.52
N PHE A 16 -17.08 -5.39 11.21
CA PHE A 16 -16.38 -6.34 10.35
C PHE A 16 -14.92 -6.55 10.79
N ASN A 17 -14.17 -5.46 11.02
CA ASN A 17 -12.79 -5.55 11.49
C ASN A 17 -12.70 -6.30 12.82
N ARG A 18 -13.54 -5.95 13.80
CA ARG A 18 -13.58 -6.63 15.10
C ARG A 18 -13.89 -8.11 14.95
N THR A 19 -14.82 -8.45 14.07
CA THR A 19 -15.20 -9.83 13.79
C THR A 19 -14.04 -10.63 13.21
N MET A 20 -13.34 -10.10 12.20
CA MET A 20 -12.14 -10.73 11.64
C MET A 20 -11.03 -10.86 12.69
N GLN A 21 -10.83 -9.83 13.51
CA GLN A 21 -9.84 -9.86 14.59
C GLN A 21 -10.15 -10.99 15.59
N THR A 22 -11.41 -11.15 16.00
CA THR A 22 -11.84 -12.25 16.88
C THR A 22 -11.62 -13.63 16.25
N GLN A 23 -11.82 -13.76 14.93
CA GLN A 23 -11.51 -15.00 14.23
C GLN A 23 -10.02 -15.33 14.31
N ILE A 24 -9.16 -14.34 14.01
CA ILE A 24 -7.70 -14.48 14.00
C ILE A 24 -7.14 -14.78 15.39
N THR A 25 -7.61 -14.10 16.44
CA THR A 25 -6.98 -14.17 17.78
C THR A 25 -7.58 -15.21 18.69
N SER A 26 -8.76 -15.76 18.37
CA SER A 26 -9.48 -16.65 19.27
C SER A 26 -10.11 -17.83 18.55
N MET A 27 -11.10 -17.60 17.69
CA MET A 27 -11.96 -18.68 17.18
C MET A 27 -11.18 -19.69 16.33
N VAL A 28 -10.37 -19.21 15.39
CA VAL A 28 -9.58 -20.08 14.52
C VAL A 28 -8.47 -20.77 15.31
N PRO A 29 -7.59 -20.07 16.07
CA PRO A 29 -6.57 -20.72 16.90
C PRO A 29 -7.09 -21.86 17.80
N MET A 30 -8.26 -21.69 18.42
CA MET A 30 -8.86 -22.72 19.28
C MET A 30 -9.10 -24.06 18.58
N ARG A 31 -9.33 -24.06 17.26
CA ARG A 31 -9.54 -25.28 16.47
C ARG A 31 -8.25 -26.02 16.13
N PHE A 32 -7.12 -25.33 16.29
CA PHE A 32 -5.77 -25.80 15.96
C PHE A 32 -4.90 -26.04 17.21
N ALA A 33 -5.45 -25.93 18.42
CA ALA A 33 -4.73 -26.30 19.63
C ALA A 33 -4.25 -27.77 19.55
N PRO A 34 -3.01 -28.07 20.00
CA PRO A 34 -2.09 -27.20 20.76
C PRO A 34 -1.13 -26.35 19.90
N SER A 35 -1.30 -26.28 18.58
CA SER A 35 -0.38 -25.54 17.70
C SER A 35 -0.33 -24.05 18.03
N LYS A 36 0.88 -23.48 18.01
CA LYS A 36 1.10 -22.06 18.25
C LYS A 36 0.60 -21.24 17.05
N ALA A 37 -0.48 -20.49 17.25
CA ALA A 37 -0.96 -19.50 16.31
C ALA A 37 -0.38 -18.12 16.62
N HIS A 38 -0.18 -17.29 15.59
CA HIS A 38 0.27 -15.91 15.73
C HIS A 38 -0.89 -14.92 15.55
N ASN A 39 -0.86 -13.86 16.36
CA ASN A 39 -1.79 -12.74 16.24
C ASN A 39 -1.28 -11.72 15.21
N PHE A 40 -2.18 -11.17 14.42
CA PHE A 40 -1.91 -10.10 13.46
C PHE A 40 -3.21 -9.31 13.19
N ILE A 41 -3.08 -8.15 12.58
CA ILE A 41 -4.21 -7.28 12.20
C ILE A 41 -4.91 -7.90 10.98
N PRO A 42 -6.25 -7.91 10.87
CA PRO A 42 -6.94 -8.30 9.64
C PRO A 42 -6.50 -7.43 8.46
N HIS A 43 -5.94 -8.04 7.42
CA HIS A 43 -5.46 -7.31 6.25
C HIS A 43 -5.54 -8.14 4.96
N VAL A 44 -5.55 -7.43 3.83
CA VAL A 44 -5.16 -7.96 2.52
C VAL A 44 -3.81 -7.34 2.16
N THR A 45 -2.80 -8.16 1.89
CA THR A 45 -1.50 -7.66 1.42
C THR A 45 -1.66 -7.13 -0.02
N LEU A 46 -1.31 -5.86 -0.26
CA LEU A 46 -1.29 -5.26 -1.59
C LEU A 46 0.03 -5.52 -2.30
N THR A 47 1.14 -5.37 -1.57
CA THR A 47 2.47 -5.77 -2.03
C THR A 47 3.37 -6.07 -0.82
N SER A 48 4.46 -6.75 -1.06
CA SER A 48 5.50 -7.09 -0.08
C SER A 48 6.88 -6.88 -0.71
N THR A 49 7.94 -7.08 0.08
CA THR A 49 9.35 -6.96 -0.35
C THR A 49 9.73 -5.56 -0.81
N ILE A 50 9.13 -4.54 -0.20
CA ILE A 50 9.52 -3.14 -0.39
C ILE A 50 10.86 -2.92 0.30
N SER A 51 11.80 -2.27 -0.40
CA SER A 51 13.10 -1.91 0.16
C SER A 51 12.95 -0.87 1.28
N PRO A 52 13.52 -1.09 2.49
CA PRO A 52 13.51 -0.11 3.56
C PRO A 52 14.07 1.26 3.15
N ALA A 53 15.07 1.28 2.25
CA ALA A 53 15.70 2.52 1.77
C ALA A 53 14.71 3.52 1.14
N LEU A 54 13.56 3.05 0.66
CA LEU A 54 12.53 3.93 0.08
C LEU A 54 11.82 4.78 1.14
N HIS A 55 11.76 4.30 2.38
CA HIS A 55 10.88 4.85 3.42
C HIS A 55 11.57 4.97 4.79
N GLU A 56 12.88 4.74 4.88
CA GLU A 56 13.63 4.80 6.15
C GLU A 56 13.76 6.22 6.69
N VAL A 57 13.77 7.22 5.78
CA VAL A 57 13.89 8.64 6.13
C VAL A 57 12.57 9.15 6.70
N ASP A 58 11.47 8.95 5.95
CA ASP A 58 10.13 9.32 6.37
C ASP A 58 9.10 8.37 5.75
N ALA A 59 8.67 7.40 6.56
CA ALA A 59 7.73 6.37 6.14
C ALA A 59 6.34 6.93 5.79
N GLN A 60 5.92 8.00 6.48
CA GLN A 60 4.61 8.59 6.27
C GLN A 60 4.61 9.44 5.01
N ALA A 61 5.61 10.31 4.83
CA ALA A 61 5.75 11.09 3.60
C ALA A 61 5.89 10.20 2.36
N TRP A 62 6.62 9.09 2.47
CA TRP A 62 6.71 8.11 1.37
C TRP A 62 5.35 7.48 1.03
N LEU A 63 4.58 7.04 2.05
CA LEU A 63 3.27 6.44 1.83
C LEU A 63 2.24 7.44 1.27
N ASP A 64 2.28 8.68 1.74
CA ASP A 64 1.42 9.77 1.27
C ASP A 64 1.75 10.21 -0.16
N GLY A 65 3.03 10.12 -0.54
CA GLY A 65 3.52 10.42 -1.90
C GLY A 65 3.18 9.37 -2.96
N LEU A 66 2.68 8.18 -2.57
CA LEU A 66 2.32 7.15 -3.55
C LEU A 66 1.16 7.60 -4.45
N GLU A 67 1.33 7.44 -5.75
CA GLU A 67 0.22 7.54 -6.69
C GLU A 67 -0.55 6.22 -6.70
N LEU A 68 -1.85 6.27 -6.39
CA LEU A 68 -2.66 5.07 -6.14
C LEU A 68 -3.37 4.55 -7.39
N THR A 69 -3.18 5.22 -8.53
CA THR A 69 -3.76 4.87 -9.82
C THR A 69 -2.69 4.55 -10.85
N ILE A 70 -3.01 3.67 -11.79
CA ILE A 70 -2.10 3.36 -12.90
C ILE A 70 -2.00 4.58 -13.83
N GLU A 71 -3.13 5.24 -14.08
CA GLU A 71 -3.22 6.42 -14.94
C GLU A 71 -2.38 7.58 -14.40
N GLY A 72 -2.47 7.84 -13.09
CA GLY A 72 -1.65 8.85 -12.43
C GLY A 72 -0.16 8.54 -12.53
N LEU A 73 0.23 7.26 -12.36
CA LEU A 73 1.64 6.85 -12.49
C LEU A 73 2.17 7.06 -13.90
N GLN A 74 1.40 6.68 -14.91
CA GLN A 74 1.76 6.88 -16.30
C GLN A 74 1.87 8.38 -16.63
N ALA A 75 0.97 9.20 -16.07
CA ALA A 75 1.03 10.66 -16.23
C ALA A 75 2.28 11.27 -15.59
N LEU A 76 2.67 10.81 -14.40
CA LEU A 76 3.91 11.21 -13.72
C LEU A 76 5.16 10.82 -14.53
N SER A 77 5.21 9.58 -15.04
CA SER A 77 6.30 9.12 -15.91
C SER A 77 6.42 9.99 -17.16
N ALA A 78 5.30 10.23 -17.86
CA ALA A 78 5.28 11.05 -19.07
C ALA A 78 5.62 12.52 -18.81
N ALA A 79 5.35 13.04 -17.59
CA ALA A 79 5.79 14.37 -17.20
C ALA A 79 7.31 14.43 -16.99
N LYS A 80 7.88 13.42 -16.31
CA LYS A 80 9.32 13.31 -16.08
C LYS A 80 10.11 13.16 -17.38
N ASP A 81 9.65 12.31 -18.29
CA ASP A 81 10.30 12.12 -19.60
C ASP A 81 10.34 13.42 -20.42
N ARG A 82 9.30 14.26 -20.30
CA ARG A 82 9.25 15.58 -20.94
C ARG A 82 10.22 16.56 -20.31
N GLU A 83 10.28 16.61 -18.98
CA GLU A 83 11.23 17.48 -18.26
C GLU A 83 12.68 17.12 -18.57
N GLU A 84 13.02 15.83 -18.60
CA GLU A 84 14.36 15.34 -18.98
C GLU A 84 14.69 15.69 -20.43
N ALA A 85 13.74 15.54 -21.36
CA ALA A 85 13.93 15.93 -22.76
C ALA A 85 14.13 17.43 -22.93
N ASP A 86 13.36 18.25 -22.20
CA ASP A 86 13.48 19.71 -22.24
C ASP A 86 14.81 20.18 -21.62
N SER A 87 15.25 19.57 -20.52
CA SER A 87 16.55 19.84 -19.90
C SER A 87 17.70 19.48 -20.84
N ALA A 88 17.66 18.30 -21.46
CA ALA A 88 18.67 17.88 -22.44
C ALA A 88 18.69 18.80 -23.67
N ALA A 89 17.53 19.26 -24.13
CA ALA A 89 17.44 20.23 -25.23
C ALA A 89 18.00 21.61 -24.83
N ALA A 90 17.79 22.06 -23.59
CA ALA A 90 18.34 23.30 -23.08
C ALA A 90 19.86 23.25 -22.95
N GLU A 91 20.41 22.15 -22.42
CA GLU A 91 21.86 21.94 -22.32
C GLU A 91 22.52 21.92 -23.70
N LYS A 92 21.90 21.22 -24.67
CA LYS A 92 22.38 21.21 -26.07
C LYS A 92 22.39 22.62 -26.67
N ARG A 93 21.33 23.41 -26.48
CA ARG A 93 21.28 24.82 -26.96
C ARG A 93 22.35 25.69 -26.30
N ALA A 94 22.61 25.49 -25.01
CA ALA A 94 23.65 26.23 -24.29
C ALA A 94 25.07 25.90 -24.82
N LEU A 95 25.34 24.63 -25.11
CA LEU A 95 26.59 24.18 -25.75
C LEU A 95 26.75 24.74 -27.16
N GLU A 96 25.69 24.76 -27.97
CA GLU A 96 25.71 25.35 -29.31
C GLU A 96 25.92 26.87 -29.27
N ALA A 97 25.31 27.58 -28.30
CA ALA A 97 25.47 29.01 -28.11
C ALA A 97 26.86 29.40 -27.56
N GLY A 98 27.47 28.54 -26.73
CA GLY A 98 28.83 28.72 -26.22
C GLY A 98 29.95 28.49 -27.25
N ASN A 99 29.61 27.99 -28.44
CA ASN A 99 30.55 27.77 -29.55
C ASN A 99 30.53 28.91 -30.60
N LEU A 100 29.85 30.02 -30.31
CA LEU A 100 29.97 31.28 -31.05
C LEU A 100 30.98 32.18 -30.33
N GLU A 101 32.03 32.59 -31.04
CA GLU A 101 33.16 33.38 -30.53
C GLU A 101 32.72 34.62 -29.70
N PRO A 102 33.45 34.99 -28.64
CA PRO A 102 33.17 36.20 -27.90
C PRO A 102 33.56 37.44 -28.71
N ALA A 103 32.58 38.31 -28.94
CA ALA A 103 32.84 39.71 -29.22
C ALA A 103 33.65 40.31 -28.06
N THR A 104 34.75 40.95 -28.42
CA THR A 104 35.59 41.79 -27.58
C THR A 104 34.77 42.90 -26.92
N THR A 105 34.76 42.98 -25.59
CA THR A 105 34.58 44.27 -24.87
C THR A 105 35.02 44.18 -23.41
N THR A 106 36.20 44.76 -23.18
CA THR A 106 36.59 45.68 -22.10
C THR A 106 36.19 45.42 -20.64
N THR A 107 37.24 45.06 -19.90
CA THR A 107 37.47 45.13 -18.45
C THR A 107 37.16 46.51 -17.83
N THR A 108 36.43 46.55 -16.71
CA THR A 108 36.73 47.52 -15.63
C THR A 108 36.33 46.99 -14.24
N ALA A 109 37.37 46.83 -13.43
CA ALA A 109 37.56 47.06 -11.99
C ALA A 109 36.47 46.72 -10.94
N ALA A 110 36.97 46.00 -9.93
CA ALA A 110 36.36 45.62 -8.67
C ALA A 110 36.20 46.77 -7.66
N SER A 111 35.31 46.58 -6.68
CA SER A 111 35.40 47.17 -5.34
C SER A 111 34.70 46.23 -4.35
N ASP A 112 35.45 45.93 -3.29
CA ASP A 112 35.20 44.97 -2.21
C ASP A 112 34.34 45.59 -1.08
N PRO A 113 34.03 44.87 0.03
CA PRO A 113 32.75 44.90 0.73
C PRO A 113 32.81 45.71 2.04
N GLU A 114 31.66 45.83 2.72
CA GLU A 114 31.48 45.99 4.19
C GLU A 114 30.28 46.92 4.49
N LYS A 115 29.15 46.40 5.02
CA LYS A 115 28.57 46.74 6.35
C LYS A 115 27.11 46.31 6.54
N ALA A 116 26.88 45.76 7.74
CA ALA A 116 25.72 45.86 8.65
C ALA A 116 24.32 45.44 8.12
N ALA A 117 23.72 44.36 8.61
CA ALA A 117 23.21 44.07 9.96
C ALA A 117 21.79 44.61 10.22
N GLU A 118 20.98 43.70 10.77
CA GLU A 118 19.69 43.86 11.45
C GLU A 118 18.45 44.23 10.63
N GLN A 119 17.57 43.24 10.44
CA GLN A 119 16.16 43.41 10.78
C GLN A 119 15.44 42.08 11.05
N ALA A 120 14.95 42.01 12.30
CA ALA A 120 13.68 41.46 12.76
C ALA A 120 13.24 40.04 12.34
N ALA A 121 13.17 39.19 13.37
CA ALA A 121 12.44 37.94 13.39
C ALA A 121 10.94 38.17 13.18
N GLU A 122 10.41 37.61 12.10
CA GLU A 122 8.98 37.36 11.91
C GLU A 122 8.77 35.85 11.84
N GLN A 123 7.95 35.33 12.74
CA GLN A 123 7.62 33.91 12.83
C GLN A 123 6.85 33.48 11.58
N PRO A 124 7.22 32.39 10.88
CA PRO A 124 6.35 31.86 9.85
C PRO A 124 5.18 31.14 10.53
N GLU A 125 3.98 31.69 10.33
CA GLU A 125 2.72 30.99 10.57
C GLU A 125 2.77 29.62 9.87
N ALA A 126 2.35 28.59 10.60
CA ALA A 126 2.25 27.23 10.09
C ALA A 126 1.38 27.20 8.82
N PRO A 127 1.81 26.52 7.75
CA PRO A 127 0.97 26.35 6.58
C PRO A 127 -0.25 25.51 7.01
N LYS A 128 -1.43 26.12 6.90
CA LYS A 128 -2.70 25.40 6.91
C LYS A 128 -2.59 24.37 5.80
N GLY A 129 -2.67 23.09 6.18
CA GLY A 129 -2.56 21.96 5.27
C GLY A 129 -3.46 22.17 4.06
N GLU A 130 -2.84 22.37 2.91
CA GLU A 130 -3.49 22.06 1.64
C GLU A 130 -3.88 20.59 1.73
N GLU A 131 -5.18 20.33 1.69
CA GLU A 131 -5.71 18.99 1.53
C GLU A 131 -5.06 18.41 0.27
N ASN A 132 -4.06 17.57 0.51
CA ASN A 132 -3.36 16.84 -0.52
C ASN A 132 -4.43 16.04 -1.25
N LYS A 133 -4.80 16.53 -2.44
CA LYS A 133 -5.91 15.99 -3.23
C LYS A 133 -5.39 14.69 -3.83
N ALA A 134 -5.30 13.66 -2.96
CA ALA A 134 -4.91 12.32 -3.30
C ALA A 134 -5.72 11.92 -4.53
N SER A 135 -5.02 11.52 -5.59
CA SER A 135 -5.61 10.88 -6.76
C SER A 135 -6.43 9.69 -6.27
N ILE A 136 -7.76 9.87 -6.21
CA ILE A 136 -8.71 8.84 -5.81
C ILE A 136 -8.77 7.84 -6.96
N PRO A 137 -8.70 6.53 -6.71
CA PRO A 137 -8.89 5.55 -7.77
C PRO A 137 -10.23 5.77 -8.47
N ALA A 138 -10.18 5.87 -9.81
CA ALA A 138 -11.34 6.14 -10.66
C ALA A 138 -12.46 5.08 -10.52
N LYS A 139 -12.12 3.91 -9.98
CA LYS A 139 -13.05 2.82 -9.63
C LYS A 139 -13.01 2.57 -8.13
N PRO A 140 -14.16 2.30 -7.47
CA PRO A 140 -14.17 1.88 -6.07
C PRO A 140 -13.29 0.64 -5.87
N VAL A 141 -12.45 0.66 -4.83
CA VAL A 141 -11.63 -0.49 -4.46
C VAL A 141 -12.51 -1.51 -3.75
N GLU A 142 -12.91 -2.57 -4.44
CA GLU A 142 -13.75 -3.62 -3.86
C GLU A 142 -12.93 -4.83 -3.39
N VAL A 143 -13.12 -5.23 -2.13
CA VAL A 143 -12.56 -6.46 -1.56
C VAL A 143 -13.71 -7.43 -1.28
N ASN A 144 -13.93 -8.41 -2.16
CA ASN A 144 -14.96 -9.42 -1.98
C ASN A 144 -14.42 -10.76 -1.51
N LEU A 145 -14.54 -11.04 -0.21
CA LEU A 145 -14.15 -12.31 0.41
C LEU A 145 -15.19 -13.40 0.11
N TYR A 146 -14.77 -14.45 -0.60
CA TYR A 146 -15.71 -15.42 -1.17
C TYR A 146 -15.42 -16.89 -0.85
N GLU A 147 -14.17 -17.26 -0.55
CA GLU A 147 -13.78 -18.66 -0.39
C GLU A 147 -12.77 -18.84 0.75
N LEU A 148 -13.01 -19.82 1.62
CA LEU A 148 -12.08 -20.23 2.67
C LEU A 148 -11.19 -21.35 2.13
N GLU A 149 -9.87 -21.14 2.18
CA GLU A 149 -8.87 -22.07 1.62
C GLU A 149 -7.75 -22.35 2.64
N ALA A 150 -7.26 -23.60 2.63
CA ALA A 150 -6.02 -23.98 3.29
C ALA A 150 -4.84 -23.99 2.30
N GLY A 151 -3.78 -23.24 2.63
CA GLY A 151 -2.57 -23.14 1.83
C GLY A 151 -1.36 -23.85 2.43
N GLU A 152 -0.35 -24.09 1.59
CA GLU A 152 0.94 -24.63 2.03
C GLU A 152 1.78 -23.65 2.87
N PRO A 153 1.95 -22.38 2.47
CA PRO A 153 2.84 -21.47 3.19
C PRO A 153 2.38 -21.19 4.61
N PHE A 154 3.33 -21.00 5.52
CA PHE A 154 3.07 -20.61 6.91
C PHE A 154 2.15 -19.39 7.03
N PHE A 155 2.40 -18.35 6.23
CA PHE A 155 1.61 -17.10 6.20
C PHE A 155 0.33 -17.19 5.35
N LYS A 156 0.00 -18.35 4.79
CA LYS A 156 -1.22 -18.58 4.00
C LYS A 156 -1.92 -19.86 4.45
N LYS A 157 -1.76 -20.22 5.73
CA LYS A 157 -2.19 -21.52 6.22
C LYS A 157 -3.71 -21.68 6.18
N LEU A 158 -4.43 -20.64 6.57
CA LEU A 158 -5.88 -20.54 6.37
C LEU A 158 -6.22 -19.12 5.94
N THR A 159 -6.92 -18.97 4.81
CA THR A 159 -7.16 -17.65 4.20
C THR A 159 -8.57 -17.54 3.64
N LEU A 160 -9.14 -16.34 3.69
CA LEU A 160 -10.32 -15.94 2.93
C LEU A 160 -9.87 -15.27 1.63
N ARG A 161 -10.09 -15.93 0.50
CA ARG A 161 -9.73 -15.45 -0.83
C ARG A 161 -10.63 -14.28 -1.23
N ALA A 162 -10.03 -13.25 -1.83
CA ALA A 162 -10.77 -12.20 -2.51
C ALA A 162 -11.02 -12.62 -3.97
N LYS A 163 -12.23 -12.39 -4.47
CA LYS A 163 -12.67 -12.84 -5.79
C LYS A 163 -11.93 -12.08 -6.89
N LYS A 164 -11.26 -12.78 -7.81
CA LYS A 164 -10.78 -12.20 -9.07
C LYS A 164 -11.85 -12.35 -10.18
N PRO A 165 -12.03 -11.36 -11.08
CA PRO A 165 -11.41 -10.04 -11.04
C PRO A 165 -11.93 -9.22 -9.85
N CYS A 166 -11.05 -8.44 -9.22
CA CYS A 166 -11.37 -7.48 -8.17
C CYS A 166 -11.02 -6.07 -8.69
N PRO A 167 -11.92 -5.44 -9.49
CA PRO A 167 -11.67 -4.11 -10.04
C PRO A 167 -11.32 -3.10 -8.93
N GLY A 168 -10.39 -2.20 -9.20
CA GLY A 168 -9.85 -1.27 -8.21
C GLY A 168 -8.80 -1.88 -7.28
N LEU A 169 -9.04 -3.07 -6.70
CA LEU A 169 -8.05 -3.72 -5.84
C LEU A 169 -6.80 -4.18 -6.61
N SER A 170 -6.98 -4.83 -7.76
CA SER A 170 -5.86 -5.20 -8.64
C SER A 170 -5.09 -3.97 -9.14
N GLU A 171 -5.79 -2.90 -9.53
CA GLU A 171 -5.17 -1.65 -10.01
C GLU A 171 -4.37 -0.97 -8.89
N LEU A 172 -4.92 -0.91 -7.67
CA LEU A 172 -4.22 -0.40 -6.49
C LEU A 172 -2.97 -1.22 -6.18
N ALA A 173 -3.06 -2.57 -6.21
CA ALA A 173 -1.93 -3.46 -5.96
C ALA A 173 -0.81 -3.26 -7.00
N VAL A 174 -1.17 -3.11 -8.29
CA VAL A 174 -0.23 -2.78 -9.36
C VAL A 174 0.45 -1.44 -9.11
N ALA A 175 -0.32 -0.39 -8.80
CA ALA A 175 0.22 0.95 -8.61
C ALA A 175 1.21 1.01 -7.45
N VAL A 176 0.87 0.43 -6.29
CA VAL A 176 1.78 0.42 -5.13
C VAL A 176 2.99 -0.48 -5.36
N ARG A 177 2.85 -1.59 -6.10
CA ARG A 177 3.99 -2.47 -6.39
C ARG A 177 4.95 -1.89 -7.41
N ALA A 178 4.44 -1.22 -8.45
CA ALA A 178 5.28 -0.53 -9.43
C ALA A 178 6.25 0.42 -8.72
N GLN A 179 5.73 1.28 -7.84
CA GLN A 179 6.53 2.24 -7.06
C GLN A 179 7.40 1.58 -5.99
N GLY A 180 6.86 0.61 -5.25
CA GLY A 180 7.55 0.01 -4.10
C GLY A 180 8.57 -1.08 -4.43
N CYS A 181 8.50 -1.68 -5.61
CA CYS A 181 9.31 -2.84 -5.98
C CYS A 181 9.97 -2.76 -7.36
N TYR A 182 9.44 -1.95 -8.28
CA TYR A 182 9.89 -1.90 -9.67
C TYR A 182 10.23 -0.50 -10.18
N SER A 183 10.54 0.43 -9.27
CA SER A 183 10.97 1.80 -9.61
C SER A 183 10.01 2.54 -10.56
N GLY A 184 8.71 2.26 -10.45
CA GLY A 184 7.66 2.85 -11.28
C GLY A 184 7.27 2.02 -12.51
N ASP A 185 7.90 0.88 -12.78
CA ASP A 185 7.55 0.02 -13.93
C ASP A 185 6.18 -0.67 -13.72
N VAL A 186 5.17 -0.08 -14.37
CA VAL A 186 3.77 -0.53 -14.35
C VAL A 186 3.59 -1.86 -15.08
N GLU A 187 4.31 -2.10 -16.18
CA GLU A 187 4.08 -3.30 -17.00
C GLU A 187 4.61 -4.55 -16.30
N THR A 188 5.78 -4.44 -15.67
CA THR A 188 6.28 -5.51 -14.79
C THR A 188 5.33 -5.77 -13.61
N ALA A 189 4.77 -4.71 -13.00
CA ALA A 189 3.78 -4.85 -11.93
C ALA A 189 2.47 -5.51 -12.40
N LYS A 190 2.00 -5.24 -13.62
CA LYS A 190 0.82 -5.89 -14.21
C LYS A 190 1.04 -7.38 -14.46
N SER A 191 2.21 -7.78 -14.98
CA SER A 191 2.55 -9.21 -15.12
C SER A 191 2.52 -9.92 -13.77
N TRP A 192 3.14 -9.32 -12.75
CA TRP A 192 3.07 -9.86 -11.39
C TRP A 192 1.62 -9.97 -10.87
N GLU A 193 0.76 -8.98 -11.13
CA GLU A 193 -0.63 -9.02 -10.68
C GLU A 193 -1.37 -10.21 -11.30
N LYS A 194 -1.14 -10.43 -12.59
CA LYS A 194 -1.78 -11.51 -13.34
C LYS A 194 -1.32 -12.88 -12.87
N ASP A 195 -0.02 -13.06 -12.70
CA ASP A 195 0.60 -14.38 -12.57
C ASP A 195 0.82 -14.79 -11.11
N GLU A 196 1.01 -13.84 -10.20
CA GLU A 196 1.40 -14.10 -8.80
C GLU A 196 0.45 -13.50 -7.77
N TYR A 197 -0.21 -12.38 -8.08
CA TYR A 197 -1.05 -11.70 -7.09
C TYR A 197 -2.35 -12.44 -6.83
N LEU A 198 -2.44 -12.95 -5.60
CA LEU A 198 -3.56 -13.70 -5.08
C LEU A 198 -4.08 -13.01 -3.81
N PRO A 199 -5.00 -12.03 -3.93
CA PRO A 199 -5.49 -11.26 -2.79
C PRO A 199 -6.28 -12.15 -1.84
N HIS A 200 -5.96 -12.06 -0.56
CA HIS A 200 -6.60 -12.84 0.50
C HIS A 200 -6.47 -12.14 1.84
N LEU A 201 -7.40 -12.45 2.75
CA LEU A 201 -7.33 -12.11 4.17
C LEU A 201 -6.95 -13.35 4.96
N SER A 202 -5.80 -13.33 5.61
CA SER A 202 -5.33 -14.46 6.40
C SER A 202 -6.11 -14.60 7.71
N LEU A 203 -6.43 -15.85 8.07
CA LEU A 203 -7.09 -16.20 9.33
C LEU A 203 -6.17 -16.96 10.29
N LEU A 204 -5.11 -17.59 9.79
CA LEU A 204 -4.17 -18.36 10.59
C LEU A 204 -2.76 -18.32 10.01
N TYR A 205 -1.80 -17.97 10.88
CA TYR A 205 -0.36 -18.23 10.69
C TYR A 205 0.06 -19.28 11.72
N ALA A 206 0.37 -20.48 11.23
CA ALA A 206 0.74 -21.60 12.09
C ALA A 206 1.56 -22.63 11.31
N ASP A 207 2.43 -23.32 12.05
CA ASP A 207 3.19 -24.47 11.57
C ASP A 207 2.34 -25.75 11.72
N VAL A 208 1.40 -25.92 10.78
CA VAL A 208 0.55 -27.11 10.63
C VAL A 208 0.51 -27.50 9.17
N THR A 209 0.26 -28.78 8.85
CA THR A 209 0.22 -29.19 7.44
C THR A 209 -1.02 -28.64 6.74
N ARG A 210 -1.00 -28.57 5.41
CA ARG A 210 -2.18 -28.16 4.64
C ARG A 210 -3.34 -29.12 4.87
N GLU A 211 -3.09 -30.42 4.95
CA GLU A 211 -4.11 -31.45 5.18
C GLU A 211 -4.78 -31.29 6.54
N GLU A 212 -4.00 -30.97 7.57
CA GLU A 212 -4.53 -30.66 8.91
C GLU A 212 -5.42 -29.43 8.87
N ALA A 213 -4.98 -28.35 8.22
CA ALA A 213 -5.79 -27.14 8.04
C ALA A 213 -7.06 -27.40 7.24
N GLN A 214 -6.97 -28.17 6.15
CA GLN A 214 -8.10 -28.56 5.31
C GLN A 214 -9.18 -29.30 6.12
N LYS A 215 -8.78 -30.21 7.02
CA LYS A 215 -9.73 -30.94 7.90
C LYS A 215 -10.50 -30.01 8.86
N LYS A 216 -9.96 -28.82 9.17
CA LYS A 216 -10.61 -27.85 10.07
C LYS A 216 -11.57 -26.89 9.34
N ILE A 217 -11.50 -26.81 8.01
CA ILE A 217 -12.33 -25.90 7.20
C ILE A 217 -13.82 -25.99 7.53
N PRO A 218 -14.47 -27.17 7.62
CA PRO A 218 -15.90 -27.23 7.89
C PRO A 218 -16.29 -26.56 9.22
N GLY A 219 -15.48 -26.72 10.26
CA GLY A 219 -15.71 -26.07 11.56
C GLY A 219 -15.46 -24.57 11.52
N VAL A 220 -14.39 -24.12 10.87
CA VAL A 220 -14.11 -22.68 10.70
C VAL A 220 -15.21 -22.02 9.86
N LEU A 221 -15.69 -22.70 8.81
CA LEU A 221 -16.76 -22.20 7.95
C LEU A 221 -18.05 -21.98 8.75
N GLN A 222 -18.41 -22.89 9.66
CA GLN A 222 -19.56 -22.69 10.55
C GLN A 222 -19.42 -21.45 11.44
N ASP A 223 -18.24 -21.20 12.01
CA ASP A 223 -17.99 -20.01 12.83
C ASP A 223 -18.09 -18.73 12.00
N LEU A 224 -17.56 -18.76 10.78
CA LEU A 224 -17.61 -17.67 9.84
C LEU A 224 -19.03 -17.38 9.35
N VAL A 225 -19.84 -18.39 9.06
CA VAL A 225 -21.26 -18.23 8.70
C VAL A 225 -22.03 -17.58 9.85
N ARG A 226 -21.79 -18.02 11.09
CA ARG A 226 -22.41 -17.41 12.28
C ARG A 226 -21.98 -15.95 12.44
N ALA A 227 -20.69 -15.67 12.28
CA ALA A 227 -20.13 -14.33 12.36
C ALA A 227 -20.71 -13.40 11.29
N LYS A 228 -20.80 -13.88 10.04
CA LYS A 228 -21.45 -13.16 8.94
C LYS A 228 -22.92 -12.87 9.23
N ALA A 229 -23.67 -13.80 9.82
CA ALA A 229 -25.07 -13.58 10.19
C ALA A 229 -25.23 -12.44 11.22
N ILE A 230 -24.28 -12.29 12.14
CA ILE A 230 -24.27 -11.19 13.13
C ILE A 230 -24.02 -9.84 12.45
N LEU A 231 -23.13 -9.80 11.46
CA LEU A 231 -22.80 -8.57 10.73
C LEU A 231 -23.96 -8.02 9.89
N LYS A 232 -24.92 -8.86 9.52
CA LYS A 232 -26.06 -8.52 8.65
C LYS A 232 -25.62 -7.76 7.39
N PRO A 233 -24.86 -8.41 6.48
CA PRO A 233 -24.41 -7.78 5.25
C PRO A 233 -25.57 -7.17 4.47
N ALA A 234 -25.30 -6.10 3.73
CA ALA A 234 -26.24 -5.56 2.76
C ALA A 234 -26.58 -6.60 1.67
N ARG A 235 -27.62 -6.34 0.88
CA ARG A 235 -28.09 -7.28 -0.16
C ARG A 235 -27.01 -7.67 -1.17
N ASP A 236 -26.06 -6.77 -1.43
CA ASP A 236 -24.92 -6.98 -2.32
C ASP A 236 -23.71 -7.65 -1.64
N GLY A 237 -23.85 -8.03 -0.37
CA GLY A 237 -22.79 -8.61 0.45
C GLY A 237 -21.88 -7.61 1.16
N THR A 238 -22.13 -6.30 1.05
CA THR A 238 -21.31 -5.27 1.72
C THR A 238 -21.38 -5.44 3.24
N VAL A 239 -20.21 -5.50 3.88
CA VAL A 239 -20.04 -5.62 5.35
C VAL A 239 -19.35 -4.42 5.98
N ALA A 240 -18.56 -3.64 5.22
CA ALA A 240 -17.95 -2.40 5.68
C ALA A 240 -17.61 -1.47 4.50
N LYS A 241 -17.44 -0.18 4.80
CA LYS A 241 -16.95 0.85 3.86
C LYS A 241 -15.78 1.62 4.48
N GLY A 242 -14.88 2.07 3.63
CA GLY A 242 -13.61 2.68 4.01
C GLY A 242 -12.54 1.67 4.38
N GLY A 243 -11.39 2.18 4.76
CA GLY A 243 -10.23 1.40 5.14
C GLY A 243 -9.00 2.27 5.13
N SER A 244 -7.84 1.64 5.23
CA SER A 244 -6.57 2.33 5.13
C SER A 244 -5.55 1.41 4.49
N ILE A 245 -4.59 1.98 3.78
CA ILE A 245 -3.31 1.29 3.57
C ILE A 245 -2.39 1.60 4.74
N VAL A 246 -1.62 0.61 5.15
CA VAL A 246 -0.57 0.75 6.17
C VAL A 246 0.73 0.15 5.66
N LEU A 247 1.83 0.82 5.95
CA LEU A 247 3.17 0.29 5.72
C LEU A 247 3.63 -0.43 6.99
N VAL A 248 4.12 -1.66 6.82
CA VAL A 248 4.57 -2.51 7.93
C VAL A 248 5.93 -3.09 7.60
N THR A 249 6.89 -2.96 8.51
CA THR A 249 8.18 -3.66 8.43
C THR A 249 7.96 -5.13 8.76
N THR A 250 8.18 -6.01 7.80
CA THR A 250 7.85 -7.45 7.90
C THR A 250 9.08 -8.36 8.00
N ASP A 251 10.26 -7.75 8.11
CA ASP A 251 11.57 -8.37 8.24
C ASP A 251 11.88 -8.88 9.66
N ARG A 252 11.08 -8.46 10.64
CA ARG A 252 11.17 -8.87 12.06
C ARG A 252 10.25 -10.04 12.41
N GLU A 253 10.21 -10.44 13.68
CA GLU A 253 9.24 -11.40 14.19
C GLU A 253 7.80 -10.88 14.06
N ILE A 254 6.83 -11.77 13.87
CA ILE A 254 5.43 -11.42 13.59
C ILE A 254 4.82 -10.53 14.69
N GLN A 255 5.24 -10.72 15.94
CA GLN A 255 4.82 -9.95 17.10
C GLN A 255 5.26 -8.48 17.02
N GLU A 256 6.27 -8.19 16.21
CA GLU A 256 6.79 -6.84 15.98
C GLU A 256 6.17 -6.18 14.73
N TRP A 257 5.37 -6.90 13.94
CA TRP A 257 4.75 -6.36 12.74
C TRP A 257 3.66 -5.34 13.10
N LYS A 258 4.06 -4.07 13.15
CA LYS A 258 3.21 -2.94 13.47
C LYS A 258 3.23 -1.92 12.33
N PRO A 259 2.09 -1.28 12.01
CA PRO A 259 2.06 -0.13 11.13
C PRO A 259 3.06 0.95 11.55
N ILE A 260 3.87 1.41 10.60
CA ILE A 260 4.81 2.55 10.77
C ILE A 260 4.36 3.80 10.01
N ALA A 261 3.41 3.64 9.08
CA ALA A 261 2.72 4.72 8.40
C ALA A 261 1.31 4.27 7.98
N SER A 262 0.39 5.21 7.79
CA SER A 262 -0.99 4.91 7.37
C SER A 262 -1.57 6.00 6.47
N ARG A 263 -2.34 5.60 5.47
CA ARG A 263 -3.10 6.50 4.60
C ARG A 263 -4.54 6.00 4.45
N GLN A 264 -5.50 6.89 4.69
CA GLN A 264 -6.93 6.57 4.63
C GLN A 264 -7.39 6.35 3.19
N LEU A 265 -8.27 5.36 2.99
CA LEU A 265 -8.96 5.09 1.73
C LEU A 265 -10.47 4.97 1.99
N PRO A 266 -11.21 6.09 2.06
CA PRO A 266 -12.64 6.09 2.38
C PRO A 266 -13.53 5.37 1.35
N GLU A 267 -13.05 5.21 0.12
CA GLU A 267 -13.77 4.63 -1.02
C GLU A 267 -13.74 3.10 -1.08
N VAL A 268 -12.99 2.44 -0.19
CA VAL A 268 -12.89 0.97 -0.16
C VAL A 268 -14.23 0.36 0.24
N VAL A 269 -14.65 -0.70 -0.42
CA VAL A 269 -15.86 -1.46 -0.09
C VAL A 269 -15.49 -2.90 0.23
N TRP A 270 -15.80 -3.34 1.45
CA TRP A 270 -15.59 -4.72 1.89
C TRP A 270 -16.88 -5.49 1.71
N LYS A 271 -16.81 -6.58 0.93
CA LYS A 271 -17.90 -7.52 0.70
C LYS A 271 -17.52 -8.89 1.23
N TRP A 272 -18.53 -9.62 1.71
CA TRP A 272 -18.38 -10.99 2.19
C TRP A 272 -19.48 -11.86 1.58
N THR A 273 -19.24 -12.39 0.38
CA THR A 273 -20.23 -13.20 -0.36
C THR A 273 -20.06 -14.70 -0.21
N MET A 274 -19.11 -15.17 0.60
CA MET A 274 -18.95 -16.60 0.92
C MET A 274 -20.27 -17.21 1.39
N THR A 275 -20.68 -18.29 0.74
CA THR A 275 -21.90 -19.07 1.02
C THR A 275 -21.60 -20.26 1.90
#